data_AF-A0A661PA18-F1
#
_entry.id   AF-A0A661PA18-F1
#
_cell.length_a   1.000
_cell.length_b   1.000
_cell.length_c   1.000
_cell.angle_alpha   90.00
_cell.angle_beta   90.00
_cell.angle_gamma   90.00
#
_symmetry.space_group_name_H-M   'P 1'
#
loop_
_entity.id
_entity.type
_entity.pdbx_description
1 polymer ?
#
loop_
_entity_poly.entity_id
_entity_poly.type
_entity_poly.pdbx_seq_one_letter_code
_entity_poly.pdbx_strand_id
1 'polypeptide(L)'
;MGFGKAVKSLFWQSEGGEAPEASDAPVEGEDEEFTADELAAFIGEGTPHTVPADEIDPVEVGTIEISTTDVGAVAIDFQAQYDAAGIPDTDEVEQLENFLERLDPQLPQASKIAAAQAFLGAIGKDKQAVLDDAARKIKRVHGVLQSKQEETGQTLTSEQASIDELQAKIDAHRERIETFKGELEGVKKACLVEESRLQAARVFFGEVNPPAGG
;
A
#
# COMPACT_ATOMS: atom_id res chain seq x y z
N MET A 1 44.85 37.32 4.59
CA MET A 1 43.66 36.61 5.09
C MET A 1 42.78 36.28 3.90
N GLY A 2 42.78 35.03 3.45
CA GLY A 2 41.93 34.55 2.36
C GLY A 2 41.04 33.44 2.88
N PHE A 3 39.72 33.63 2.80
CA PHE A 3 38.74 32.59 3.08
C PHE A 3 38.32 31.96 1.76
N GLY A 4 38.87 30.78 1.47
CA GLY A 4 38.33 29.88 0.45
C GLY A 4 37.13 29.13 1.01
N LYS A 5 35.99 29.22 0.34
CA LYS A 5 34.89 28.27 0.50
C LYS A 5 34.87 27.35 -0.71
N ALA A 6 35.11 26.09 -0.43
CA ALA A 6 34.81 24.97 -1.30
C ALA A 6 33.29 24.76 -1.34
N VAL A 7 32.73 24.62 -2.53
CA VAL A 7 31.53 23.80 -2.75
C VAL A 7 31.88 22.88 -3.92
N LYS A 8 32.18 21.64 -3.58
CA LYS A 8 32.41 20.55 -4.51
C LYS A 8 31.12 20.27 -5.27
N SER A 9 31.28 20.22 -6.59
CA SER A 9 30.41 19.62 -7.59
C SER A 9 29.81 18.28 -7.14
N LEU A 10 28.49 18.22 -7.13
CA LEU A 10 27.68 16.99 -7.20
C LEU A 10 26.87 17.06 -8.50
N PHE A 11 27.58 17.00 -9.62
CA PHE A 11 26.98 16.67 -10.91
C PHE A 11 27.45 15.26 -11.24
N TRP A 12 26.53 14.32 -11.13
CA TRP A 12 26.71 12.95 -11.60
C TRP A 12 26.64 13.00 -13.12
N GLN A 13 27.80 12.85 -13.78
CA GLN A 13 27.88 12.54 -15.21
C GLN A 13 27.49 11.07 -15.38
N SER A 14 26.37 10.83 -16.06
CA SER A 14 26.14 9.55 -16.74
C SER A 14 26.69 9.70 -18.16
N GLU A 15 27.86 9.12 -18.41
CA GLU A 15 28.32 8.78 -19.75
C GLU A 15 27.88 7.36 -20.07
N GLY A 16 27.30 7.17 -21.26
CA GLY A 16 27.31 5.90 -21.98
C GLY A 16 26.08 5.01 -21.80
N GLY A 17 25.14 5.11 -22.74
CA GLY A 17 24.11 4.10 -22.96
C GLY A 17 23.16 4.55 -24.07
N GLU A 18 23.10 3.77 -25.15
CA GLU A 18 22.27 3.98 -26.34
C GLU A 18 20.89 4.60 -26.06
N ALA A 19 20.52 5.56 -26.91
CA ALA A 19 19.16 6.07 -27.00
C ALA A 19 18.21 4.92 -27.41
N PRO A 20 17.17 4.59 -26.62
CA PRO A 20 16.03 3.89 -27.16
C PRO A 20 15.17 4.91 -27.91
N GLU A 21 14.83 4.55 -29.14
CA GLU A 21 13.83 5.22 -29.95
C GLU A 21 12.54 5.43 -29.16
N ALA A 22 11.95 6.60 -29.32
CA ALA A 22 10.65 6.94 -28.78
C ALA A 22 9.58 6.02 -29.38
N SER A 23 9.26 4.97 -28.64
CA SER A 23 8.06 4.15 -28.82
C SER A 23 6.86 4.94 -28.29
N ASP A 24 6.20 5.66 -29.19
CA ASP A 24 4.90 6.32 -28.99
C ASP A 24 3.79 5.26 -29.00
N ALA A 25 3.81 4.39 -27.99
CA ALA A 25 2.76 3.43 -27.73
C ALA A 25 1.92 3.94 -26.56
N PRO A 26 0.58 3.97 -26.67
CA PRO A 26 -0.26 4.24 -25.51
C PRO A 26 -0.03 3.10 -24.52
N VAL A 27 0.57 3.43 -23.38
CA VAL A 27 0.52 2.54 -22.23
C VAL A 27 -0.91 2.64 -21.71
N GLU A 28 -1.78 1.78 -22.24
CA GLU A 28 -2.97 1.33 -21.54
C GLU A 28 -2.48 0.54 -20.32
N GLY A 29 -2.01 1.26 -19.31
CA GLY A 29 -1.91 0.75 -17.96
C GLY A 29 -3.33 0.72 -17.46
N GLU A 30 -3.95 -0.45 -17.58
CA GLU A 30 -5.18 -0.75 -16.86
C GLU A 30 -4.91 -0.41 -15.40
N ASP A 31 -5.59 0.63 -14.91
CA ASP A 31 -5.82 0.84 -13.49
C ASP A 31 -6.62 -0.39 -13.03
N GLU A 32 -5.93 -1.51 -12.80
CA GLU A 32 -6.50 -2.71 -12.20
C GLU A 32 -6.83 -2.33 -10.75
N GLU A 33 -8.02 -1.75 -10.59
CA GLU A 33 -8.72 -1.59 -9.33
C GLU A 33 -8.70 -2.96 -8.67
N PHE A 34 -7.88 -3.12 -7.63
CA PHE A 34 -7.75 -4.38 -6.89
C PHE A 34 -9.13 -4.77 -6.39
N THR A 35 -9.77 -5.70 -7.08
CA THR A 35 -11.19 -5.97 -6.87
C THR A 35 -11.37 -6.73 -5.56
N ALA A 36 -12.54 -6.61 -4.94
CA ALA A 36 -12.88 -7.39 -3.74
C ALA A 36 -12.71 -8.92 -3.97
N ASP A 37 -12.85 -9.36 -5.23
CA ASP A 37 -12.69 -10.75 -5.64
C ASP A 37 -11.20 -11.17 -5.71
N GLU A 38 -10.28 -10.28 -6.08
CA GLU A 38 -8.84 -10.52 -6.02
C GLU A 38 -8.31 -10.53 -4.58
N LEU A 39 -8.86 -9.67 -3.72
CA LEU A 39 -8.59 -9.71 -2.29
C LEU A 39 -9.08 -11.05 -1.68
N ALA A 40 -10.25 -11.54 -2.09
CA ALA A 40 -10.77 -12.83 -1.67
C ALA A 40 -9.93 -14.00 -2.18
N ALA A 41 -9.42 -13.93 -3.41
CA ALA A 41 -8.51 -14.93 -3.98
C ALA A 41 -7.13 -14.92 -3.29
N PHE A 42 -6.63 -13.75 -2.90
CA PHE A 42 -5.36 -13.59 -2.18
C PHE A 42 -5.41 -14.14 -0.74
N ILE A 43 -6.58 -14.11 -0.09
CA ILE A 43 -6.80 -14.62 1.28
C ILE A 43 -6.79 -16.16 1.35
N GLY A 44 -6.85 -16.86 0.20
CA GLY A 44 -6.48 -18.27 0.08
C GLY A 44 -7.66 -19.25 0.08
N GLU A 45 -7.60 -20.20 -0.87
CA GLU A 45 -8.49 -21.35 -1.05
C GLU A 45 -8.32 -22.42 0.04
N GLY A 46 -8.48 -22.06 1.31
CA GLY A 46 -8.80 -23.02 2.37
C GLY A 46 -10.29 -23.33 2.30
N THR A 47 -10.71 -24.60 2.30
CA THR A 47 -12.14 -24.97 2.34
C THR A 47 -12.84 -24.16 3.43
N PRO A 48 -13.79 -23.27 3.08
CA PRO A 48 -14.36 -22.35 4.05
C PRO A 48 -15.24 -23.18 4.98
N HIS A 49 -14.80 -23.32 6.23
CA HIS A 49 -15.72 -23.66 7.31
C HIS A 49 -16.67 -22.47 7.44
N THR A 50 -17.84 -22.57 6.79
CA THR A 50 -18.85 -21.51 6.80
C THR A 50 -19.47 -21.41 8.19
N VAL A 51 -18.91 -20.51 8.99
CA VAL A 51 -19.52 -20.06 10.24
C VAL A 51 -20.68 -19.12 9.88
N PRO A 52 -21.87 -19.25 10.51
CA PRO A 52 -22.97 -18.32 10.29
C PRO A 52 -22.52 -16.87 10.45
N ALA A 53 -23.05 -15.98 9.61
CA ALA A 53 -22.83 -14.54 9.73
C ALA A 53 -23.57 -14.00 10.97
N ASP A 54 -23.00 -14.23 12.14
CA ASP A 54 -23.44 -13.58 13.37
C ASP A 54 -22.95 -12.13 13.42
N GLU A 55 -23.68 -11.33 14.19
CA GLU A 55 -23.39 -9.92 14.48
C GLU A 55 -21.91 -9.78 14.91
N ILE A 56 -21.13 -8.95 14.21
CA ILE A 56 -19.68 -8.83 14.43
C ILE A 56 -19.41 -8.08 15.74
N ASP A 57 -18.40 -8.49 16.52
CA ASP A 57 -17.98 -7.76 17.72
C ASP A 57 -17.08 -6.59 17.30
N PRO A 58 -17.47 -5.32 17.54
CA PRO A 58 -16.65 -4.19 17.15
C PRO A 58 -15.34 -4.19 17.95
N VAL A 59 -14.22 -4.20 17.24
CA VAL A 59 -12.87 -4.16 17.81
C VAL A 59 -12.24 -2.80 17.54
N GLU A 60 -11.71 -2.15 18.59
CA GLU A 60 -10.93 -0.92 18.39
C GLU A 60 -9.53 -1.25 17.86
N VAL A 61 -9.22 -0.67 16.70
CA VAL A 61 -8.03 -1.03 15.92
C VAL A 61 -6.71 -0.77 16.68
N GLY A 62 -6.68 0.28 17.49
CA GLY A 62 -5.53 0.68 18.31
C GLY A 62 -5.20 -0.27 19.46
N THR A 63 -6.06 -1.26 19.73
CA THR A 63 -5.83 -2.29 20.75
C THR A 63 -5.31 -3.61 20.17
N ILE A 64 -5.14 -3.69 18.84
CA ILE A 64 -4.63 -4.88 18.17
C ILE A 64 -3.11 -4.79 18.13
N GLU A 65 -2.45 -5.52 19.01
CA GLU A 65 -1.00 -5.70 18.96
C GLU A 65 -0.63 -6.60 17.79
N ILE A 66 -0.05 -6.00 16.76
CA ILE A 66 0.50 -6.70 15.60
C ILE A 66 2.02 -6.67 15.72
N SER A 67 2.62 -7.85 15.76
CA SER A 67 4.07 -8.01 15.65
C SER A 67 4.44 -8.50 14.24
N THR A 68 5.38 -7.82 13.62
CA THR A 68 5.94 -8.23 12.32
C THR A 68 7.29 -8.89 12.54
N THR A 69 7.44 -10.12 12.06
CA THR A 69 8.73 -10.81 12.03
C THR A 69 9.59 -10.32 10.87
N ASP A 70 10.90 -10.56 10.93
CA ASP A 70 11.88 -10.14 9.89
C ASP A 70 11.57 -10.66 8.47
N VAL A 71 10.66 -11.63 8.36
CA VAL A 71 10.23 -12.25 7.09
C VAL A 71 8.88 -11.70 6.62
N GLY A 72 8.37 -10.64 7.24
CA GLY A 72 7.07 -10.04 6.90
C GLY A 72 5.86 -10.84 7.39
N ALA A 73 6.07 -11.93 8.16
CA ALA A 73 4.96 -12.65 8.78
C ALA A 73 4.37 -11.80 9.91
N VAL A 74 3.05 -11.64 9.86
CA VAL A 74 2.22 -10.93 10.83
C VAL A 74 1.78 -11.91 11.92
N ALA A 75 2.12 -11.62 13.18
CA ALA A 75 1.64 -12.34 14.34
C ALA A 75 0.73 -11.43 15.16
N ILE A 76 -0.49 -11.91 15.42
CA ILE A 76 -1.50 -11.25 16.24
C ILE A 76 -1.61 -12.02 17.56
N ASP A 77 -1.54 -11.31 18.68
CA ASP A 77 -1.83 -11.91 19.98
C ASP A 77 -3.35 -12.03 20.18
N PHE A 78 -3.91 -13.15 19.74
CA PHE A 78 -5.34 -13.42 19.91
C PHE A 78 -5.74 -13.63 21.36
N GLN A 79 -4.81 -14.06 22.23
CA GLN A 79 -5.13 -14.23 23.65
C GLN A 79 -5.42 -12.88 24.30
N ALA A 80 -4.59 -11.88 24.03
CA ALA A 80 -4.85 -10.51 24.45
C ALA A 80 -6.19 -9.98 23.88
N GLN A 81 -6.57 -10.37 22.66
CA GLN A 81 -7.85 -9.99 22.07
C GLN A 81 -9.05 -10.65 22.76
N TYR A 82 -8.91 -11.90 23.20
CA TYR A 82 -9.95 -12.60 23.96
C TYR A 82 -10.08 -12.02 25.36
N ASP A 83 -8.96 -11.77 26.04
CA ASP A 83 -8.92 -11.15 27.37
C ASP A 83 -9.58 -9.77 27.37
N ALA A 84 -9.30 -8.94 26.35
CA ALA A 84 -9.90 -7.62 26.18
C ALA A 84 -11.43 -7.69 25.95
N ALA A 85 -11.91 -8.76 25.30
CA ALA A 85 -13.33 -9.02 25.10
C ALA A 85 -14.01 -9.70 26.30
N GLY A 86 -13.26 -9.99 27.37
CA GLY A 86 -13.74 -10.76 28.52
C GLY A 86 -14.12 -12.19 28.16
N ILE A 87 -13.59 -12.73 27.06
CA ILE A 87 -13.77 -14.12 26.66
C ILE A 87 -12.84 -14.95 27.55
N PRO A 88 -13.36 -15.90 28.34
CA PRO A 88 -12.52 -16.70 29.22
C PRO A 88 -11.48 -17.47 28.42
N ASP A 89 -10.24 -17.47 28.92
CA ASP A 89 -9.22 -18.38 28.43
C ASP A 89 -9.55 -19.79 28.90
N THR A 90 -10.23 -20.54 28.04
CA THR A 90 -10.40 -21.96 28.24
C THR A 90 -9.55 -22.73 27.26
N ASP A 91 -8.60 -23.51 27.82
CA ASP A 91 -7.79 -24.50 27.10
C ASP A 91 -8.63 -25.63 26.46
N GLU A 92 -9.96 -25.56 26.53
CA GLU A 92 -10.87 -26.65 26.16
C GLU A 92 -10.81 -26.97 24.67
N VAL A 93 -10.69 -25.93 23.83
CA VAL A 93 -10.55 -26.07 22.38
C VAL A 93 -9.18 -26.66 22.06
N GLU A 94 -8.11 -26.15 22.67
CA GLU A 94 -6.75 -26.65 22.46
C GLU A 94 -6.59 -28.11 22.94
N GLN A 95 -7.18 -28.46 24.09
CA GLN A 95 -7.21 -29.83 24.60
C GLN A 95 -7.99 -30.76 23.66
N LEU A 96 -9.10 -30.28 23.09
CA LEU A 96 -9.90 -31.04 22.12
C LEU A 96 -9.13 -31.23 20.80
N GLU A 97 -8.45 -30.20 20.31
CA GLU A 97 -7.59 -30.28 19.12
C GLU A 97 -6.45 -31.28 19.33
N ASN A 98 -5.70 -31.14 20.43
CA ASN A 98 -4.64 -32.07 20.82
C ASN A 98 -5.15 -33.52 20.95
N PHE A 99 -6.38 -33.71 21.42
CA PHE A 99 -7.01 -35.03 21.47
C PHE A 99 -7.34 -35.56 20.07
N LEU A 100 -7.95 -34.73 19.21
CA LEU A 100 -8.34 -35.09 17.85
C LEU A 100 -7.13 -35.41 16.96
N GLU A 101 -6.00 -34.70 17.14
CA GLU A 101 -4.74 -34.96 16.42
C GLU A 101 -4.14 -36.33 16.75
N ARG A 102 -4.40 -36.85 17.95
CA ARG A 102 -3.93 -38.17 18.39
C ARG A 102 -4.81 -39.31 17.88
N LEU A 103 -6.00 -39.02 17.35
CA LEU A 103 -6.87 -40.03 16.75
C LEU A 103 -6.33 -40.45 15.40
N ASP A 104 -6.58 -41.70 15.02
CA ASP A 104 -6.23 -42.19 13.68
C ASP A 104 -6.92 -41.32 12.61
N PRO A 105 -6.15 -40.71 11.68
CA PRO A 105 -6.72 -39.87 10.63
C PRO A 105 -7.72 -40.60 9.74
N GLN A 106 -7.62 -41.93 9.60
CA GLN A 106 -8.51 -42.77 8.79
C GLN A 106 -9.84 -43.10 9.49
N LEU A 107 -10.02 -42.73 10.76
CA LEU A 107 -11.28 -42.98 11.46
C LEU A 107 -12.46 -42.25 10.78
N PRO A 108 -13.63 -42.90 10.67
CA PRO A 108 -14.85 -42.24 10.22
C PRO A 108 -15.20 -41.03 11.10
N GLN A 109 -15.73 -39.97 10.50
CA GLN A 109 -16.09 -38.73 11.20
C GLN A 109 -17.04 -38.97 12.38
N ALA A 110 -18.00 -39.87 12.23
CA ALA A 110 -18.93 -40.24 13.30
C ALA A 110 -18.21 -40.81 14.54
N SER A 111 -17.14 -41.59 14.34
CA SER A 111 -16.31 -42.13 15.42
C SER A 111 -15.47 -41.04 16.09
N LYS A 112 -14.94 -40.09 15.31
CA LYS A 112 -14.21 -38.93 15.85
C LYS A 112 -15.12 -38.05 16.71
N ILE A 113 -16.36 -37.81 16.26
CA ILE A 113 -17.37 -37.05 17.03
C ILE A 113 -17.72 -37.77 18.34
N ALA A 114 -17.98 -39.08 18.29
CA ALA A 114 -18.30 -39.85 19.50
C ALA A 114 -17.12 -39.85 20.49
N ALA A 115 -15.88 -39.98 20.01
CA ALA A 115 -14.68 -39.90 20.82
C ALA A 115 -14.49 -38.52 21.46
N ALA A 116 -14.69 -37.44 20.69
CA ALA A 116 -14.64 -36.07 21.17
C ALA A 116 -15.69 -35.81 22.26
N GLN A 117 -16.93 -36.27 22.07
CA GLN A 117 -17.99 -36.13 23.07
C GLN A 117 -17.68 -36.90 24.36
N ALA A 118 -17.14 -38.12 24.23
CA ALA A 118 -16.72 -38.91 25.39
C ALA A 118 -15.55 -38.23 26.13
N PHE A 119 -14.60 -37.65 25.40
CA PHE A 119 -13.48 -36.89 25.96
C PHE A 119 -13.98 -35.67 26.74
N LEU A 120 -14.83 -34.83 26.12
CA LEU A 120 -15.44 -33.66 26.78
C LEU A 120 -16.20 -34.06 28.06
N GLY A 121 -16.98 -35.14 27.99
CA GLY A 121 -17.67 -35.69 29.15
C GLY A 121 -16.72 -36.15 30.26
N ALA A 122 -15.57 -36.74 29.92
CA ALA A 122 -14.57 -37.20 30.88
C ALA A 122 -13.87 -36.04 31.61
N ILE A 123 -13.68 -34.89 30.95
CA ILE A 123 -13.12 -33.67 31.56
C ILE A 123 -14.21 -32.79 32.22
N GLY A 124 -15.46 -33.27 32.27
CA GLY A 124 -16.57 -32.55 32.89
C GLY A 124 -17.02 -31.30 32.13
N LYS A 125 -16.74 -31.23 30.83
CA LYS A 125 -17.10 -30.10 29.96
C LYS A 125 -18.30 -30.43 29.10
N ASP A 126 -19.20 -29.46 29.00
CA ASP A 126 -20.39 -29.59 28.17
C ASP A 126 -20.07 -29.21 26.71
N LYS A 127 -20.61 -29.97 25.76
CA LYS A 127 -20.40 -29.72 24.33
C LYS A 127 -20.90 -28.34 23.92
N GLN A 128 -22.05 -27.91 24.44
CA GLN A 128 -22.63 -26.61 24.09
C GLN A 128 -21.74 -25.49 24.61
N ALA A 129 -21.20 -25.61 25.82
CA ALA A 129 -20.28 -24.62 26.37
C ALA A 129 -19.03 -24.40 25.49
N VAL A 130 -18.43 -25.48 24.97
CA VAL A 130 -17.28 -25.39 24.06
C VAL A 130 -17.66 -24.75 22.71
N LEU A 131 -18.84 -25.09 22.18
CA LEU A 131 -19.33 -24.48 20.94
C LEU A 131 -19.63 -22.98 21.11
N ASP A 132 -20.25 -22.60 22.22
CA ASP A 132 -20.53 -21.19 22.54
C ASP A 132 -19.22 -20.40 22.72
N ASP A 133 -18.20 -21.00 23.33
CA ASP A 133 -16.88 -20.40 23.46
C ASP A 133 -16.18 -20.21 22.12
N ALA A 134 -16.16 -21.26 21.29
CA ALA A 134 -15.62 -21.19 19.94
C ALA A 134 -16.34 -20.12 19.10
N ALA A 135 -17.67 -20.01 19.21
CA ALA A 135 -18.46 -18.99 18.54
C ALA A 135 -18.05 -17.56 18.96
N ARG A 136 -17.85 -17.32 20.27
CA ARG A 136 -17.36 -16.02 20.77
C ARG A 136 -15.96 -15.70 20.23
N LYS A 137 -15.03 -16.66 20.27
CA LYS A 137 -13.66 -16.50 19.76
C LYS A 137 -13.66 -16.20 18.25
N ILE A 138 -14.44 -16.94 17.45
CA ILE A 138 -14.58 -16.69 16.01
C ILE A 138 -15.15 -15.30 15.73
N LYS A 139 -16.21 -14.89 16.44
CA LYS A 139 -16.79 -13.54 16.32
C LYS A 139 -15.74 -12.46 16.59
N ARG A 140 -14.88 -12.66 17.60
CA ARG A 140 -13.79 -11.73 17.90
C ARG A 140 -12.74 -11.69 16.79
N VAL A 141 -12.33 -12.83 16.25
CA VAL A 141 -11.38 -12.91 15.12
C VAL A 141 -11.93 -12.17 13.90
N HIS A 142 -13.20 -12.36 13.56
CA HIS A 142 -13.85 -11.62 12.46
C HIS A 142 -13.88 -10.12 12.72
N GLY A 143 -14.17 -9.70 13.96
CA GLY A 143 -14.11 -8.29 14.36
C GLY A 143 -12.73 -7.67 14.19
N VAL A 144 -11.68 -8.39 14.58
CA VAL A 144 -10.27 -7.96 14.37
C VAL A 144 -9.98 -7.77 12.88
N LEU A 145 -10.38 -8.74 12.04
CA LEU A 145 -10.17 -8.67 10.59
C LEU A 145 -10.91 -7.48 9.96
N GLN A 146 -12.20 -7.34 10.25
CA GLN A 146 -13.02 -6.25 9.70
C GLN A 146 -12.46 -4.88 10.12
N SER A 147 -12.13 -4.72 11.40
CA SER A 147 -11.56 -3.49 11.95
C SER A 147 -10.26 -3.09 11.22
N LYS A 148 -9.38 -4.06 10.94
CA LYS A 148 -8.15 -3.82 10.17
C LYS A 148 -8.40 -3.52 8.70
N GLN A 149 -9.40 -4.15 8.08
CA GLN A 149 -9.80 -3.84 6.70
C GLN A 149 -10.33 -2.39 6.59
N GLU A 150 -11.15 -1.95 7.54
CA GLU A 150 -11.68 -0.58 7.57
C GLU A 150 -10.58 0.47 7.78
N GLU A 151 -9.67 0.25 8.74
CA GLU A 151 -8.50 1.13 8.96
C GLU A 151 -7.61 1.22 7.71
N THR A 152 -7.34 0.07 7.08
CA THR A 152 -6.52 0.00 5.87
C THR A 152 -7.21 0.73 4.72
N GLY A 153 -8.52 0.53 4.52
CA GLY A 153 -9.28 1.22 3.48
C GLY A 153 -9.32 2.74 3.66
N GLN A 154 -9.47 3.22 4.90
CA GLN A 154 -9.40 4.66 5.21
C GLN A 154 -8.01 5.25 4.93
N THR A 155 -6.96 4.51 5.33
CA THR A 155 -5.57 4.92 5.10
C THR A 155 -5.27 5.00 3.61
N LEU A 156 -5.62 3.97 2.84
CA LEU A 156 -5.44 3.94 1.38
C LEU A 156 -6.17 5.10 0.70
N THR A 157 -7.41 5.38 1.10
CA THR A 157 -8.19 6.50 0.55
C THR A 157 -7.52 7.85 0.84
N SER A 158 -7.01 8.04 2.06
CA SER A 158 -6.30 9.26 2.46
C SER A 158 -4.99 9.45 1.69
N GLU A 159 -4.21 8.38 1.52
CA GLU A 159 -2.96 8.42 0.76
C GLU A 159 -3.23 8.68 -0.73
N GLN A 160 -4.27 8.07 -1.32
CA GLN A 160 -4.65 8.34 -2.70
C GLN A 160 -5.03 9.82 -2.91
N ALA A 161 -5.81 10.40 -2.01
CA ALA A 161 -6.14 11.83 -2.08
C ALA A 161 -4.91 12.74 -2.01
N SER A 162 -3.89 12.36 -1.22
CA SER A 162 -2.60 13.06 -1.14
C SER A 162 -1.81 12.95 -2.45
N ILE A 163 -1.81 11.77 -3.08
CA ILE A 163 -1.21 11.55 -4.39
C ILE A 163 -1.87 12.45 -5.45
N ASP A 164 -3.20 12.49 -5.49
CA ASP A 164 -3.95 13.30 -6.45
C ASP A 164 -3.64 14.81 -6.27
N GLU A 165 -3.54 15.29 -5.02
CA GLU A 165 -3.15 16.67 -4.74
C GLU A 165 -1.73 16.99 -5.24
N LEU A 166 -0.78 16.07 -5.04
CA LEU A 166 0.59 16.22 -5.50
C LEU A 166 0.68 16.20 -7.03
N GLN A 167 -0.08 15.35 -7.71
CA GLN A 167 -0.16 15.32 -9.16
C GLN A 167 -0.69 16.65 -9.72
N ALA A 168 -1.77 17.19 -9.14
CA ALA A 168 -2.29 18.49 -9.54
C ALA A 168 -1.25 19.62 -9.38
N LYS A 169 -0.44 19.60 -8.31
CA LYS A 169 0.67 20.55 -8.12
C LYS A 169 1.75 20.38 -9.20
N ILE A 170 2.12 19.14 -9.52
CA ILE A 170 3.11 18.85 -10.56
C ILE A 170 2.66 19.43 -11.90
N ASP A 171 1.40 19.24 -12.27
CA ASP A 171 0.86 19.73 -13.53
C ASP A 171 0.80 21.27 -13.57
N ALA A 172 0.40 21.92 -12.47
CA ALA A 172 0.48 23.38 -12.36
C ALA A 172 1.94 23.90 -12.46
N HIS A 173 2.92 23.15 -11.96
CA HIS A 173 4.33 23.49 -12.15
C HIS A 173 4.78 23.33 -13.60
N ARG A 174 4.34 22.28 -14.30
CA ARG A 174 4.63 22.07 -15.73
C ARG A 174 4.06 23.20 -16.59
N GLU A 175 2.82 23.61 -16.36
CA GLU A 175 2.18 24.71 -17.08
C GLU A 175 2.96 26.04 -16.91
N ARG A 176 3.41 26.33 -15.69
CA ARG A 176 4.24 27.53 -15.43
C ARG A 176 5.58 27.48 -16.15
N ILE A 177 6.22 26.31 -16.23
CA ILE A 177 7.47 26.14 -16.98
C ILE A 177 7.25 26.44 -18.47
N GLU A 178 6.17 25.90 -19.06
CA GLU A 178 5.85 26.18 -20.47
C GLU A 178 5.53 27.66 -20.71
N THR A 179 4.83 28.31 -19.77
CA THR A 179 4.60 29.76 -19.82
C THR A 179 5.93 30.52 -19.83
N PHE A 180 6.84 30.22 -18.91
CA PHE A 180 8.15 30.88 -18.86
C PHE A 180 9.02 30.61 -20.09
N LYS A 181 8.93 29.42 -20.69
CA LYS A 181 9.60 29.15 -21.97
C LYS A 181 9.04 30.05 -23.08
N GLY A 182 7.72 30.17 -23.18
CA GLY A 182 7.06 31.05 -24.16
C GLY A 182 7.45 32.52 -23.97
N GLU A 183 7.49 33.00 -22.73
CA GLU A 183 7.95 34.36 -22.40
C GLU A 183 9.42 34.57 -22.81
N LEU A 184 10.31 33.64 -22.47
CA LEU A 184 11.72 33.71 -22.82
C LEU A 184 11.92 33.74 -24.34
N GLU A 185 11.19 32.90 -25.09
CA GLU A 185 11.21 32.92 -26.55
C GLU A 185 10.69 34.23 -27.14
N GLY A 186 9.62 34.78 -26.55
CA GLY A 186 9.08 36.09 -26.91
C GLY A 186 10.10 37.21 -26.73
N VAL A 187 10.77 37.24 -25.57
CA VAL A 187 11.85 38.20 -25.27
C VAL A 187 13.01 38.05 -26.26
N LYS A 188 13.46 36.82 -26.53
CA LYS A 188 14.52 36.55 -27.53
C LYS A 188 14.15 37.12 -28.90
N LYS A 189 12.93 36.88 -29.38
CA LYS A 189 12.44 37.41 -30.66
C LYS A 189 12.42 38.94 -30.67
N ALA A 190 11.91 39.57 -29.60
CA ALA A 190 11.88 41.02 -29.49
C ALA A 190 13.30 41.63 -29.52
N CYS A 191 14.25 41.03 -28.82
CA CYS A 191 15.65 41.46 -28.85
C CYS A 191 16.26 41.35 -30.26
N LEU A 192 16.01 40.25 -30.98
CA LEU A 192 16.51 40.07 -32.35
C LEU A 192 15.94 41.10 -33.34
N VAL A 193 14.65 41.43 -33.21
CA VAL A 193 14.01 42.47 -34.04
C VAL A 193 14.63 43.83 -33.77
N GLU A 194 14.80 44.20 -32.50
CA GLU A 194 15.40 45.46 -32.11
C GLU A 194 16.87 45.54 -32.53
N GLU A 195 17.63 44.45 -32.36
CA GLU A 195 19.01 44.35 -32.83
C GLU A 195 19.10 44.58 -34.34
N SER A 196 18.23 43.93 -35.12
CA SER A 196 18.17 44.10 -36.58
C SER A 196 17.86 45.55 -36.97
N ARG A 197 16.95 46.21 -36.24
CA ARG A 197 16.62 47.64 -36.43
C ARG A 197 17.83 48.53 -36.16
N LEU A 198 18.56 48.28 -35.07
CA LEU A 198 19.76 49.03 -34.71
C LEU A 198 20.89 48.80 -35.72
N GLN A 199 21.09 47.57 -36.19
CA GLN A 199 22.06 47.25 -37.24
C GLN A 199 21.74 47.98 -38.55
N ALA A 200 20.46 48.01 -38.97
CA ALA A 200 20.03 48.75 -40.15
C ALA A 200 20.34 50.26 -40.03
N ALA A 201 20.13 50.85 -38.86
CA ALA A 201 20.50 52.25 -38.60
C ALA A 201 22.02 52.46 -38.70
N ARG A 202 22.85 51.55 -38.15
CA ARG A 202 24.32 51.63 -38.26
C ARG A 202 24.79 51.57 -39.72
N VAL A 203 24.22 50.67 -40.52
CA VAL A 203 24.51 50.56 -41.95
C VAL A 203 24.12 51.85 -42.70
N PHE A 204 22.95 52.43 -42.39
CA PHE A 204 22.49 53.68 -42.99
C PHE A 204 23.44 54.85 -42.75
N PHE A 205 24.01 54.95 -41.54
CA PHE A 205 24.99 55.99 -41.20
C PHE A 205 26.45 55.68 -41.62
N GLY A 206 26.67 54.60 -42.39
CA GLY A 206 27.97 54.30 -43.00
C GLY A 206 28.97 53.60 -42.09
N GLU A 207 28.56 53.14 -40.90
CA GLU A 207 29.38 52.26 -40.05
C GLU A 207 29.24 50.80 -40.50
N VAL A 208 29.83 50.45 -41.65
CA VAL A 208 29.94 49.05 -42.06
C VAL A 208 31.27 48.52 -41.55
N ASN A 209 31.30 48.01 -40.32
CA ASN A 209 32.42 47.15 -39.92
C ASN A 209 32.12 45.76 -40.49
N PRO A 210 32.87 45.25 -41.49
CA PRO A 210 32.65 43.90 -42.00
C PRO A 210 32.78 42.91 -40.83
N PRO A 211 31.97 41.83 -40.80
CA PRO A 211 32.14 40.79 -39.81
C PRO A 211 33.59 40.30 -39.90
N ALA A 212 34.33 40.36 -38.78
CA ALA A 212 35.65 39.78 -38.69
C ALA A 212 35.50 38.29 -39.05
N GLY A 213 35.94 37.93 -40.25
CA GLY A 213 35.77 36.58 -40.76
C GLY A 213 36.61 35.59 -39.98
N GLY A 214 36.02 34.43 -39.69
CA GLY A 214 36.71 33.18 -39.34
C GLY A 214 36.93 32.96 -37.86
#